data_AF-A0A2V0MU66-F1
#
_entry.id   AF-A0A2V0MU66-F1
#
_cell.length_a   1.000
_cell.length_b   1.000
_cell.length_c   1.000
_cell.angle_alpha   90.00
_cell.angle_beta   90.00
_cell.angle_gamma   90.00
#
_symmetry.space_group_name_H-M   'P 1'
#
loop_
_entity.id
_entity.type
_entity.pdbx_description
1 polymer ?
#
loop_
_entity_poly.entity_id
_entity_poly.type
_entity_poly.pdbx_seq_one_letter_code
_entity_poly.pdbx_strand_id
1 'polypeptide(L)'
;MTTRNIEARLSPHSPVVLTVFRVVVGLLFLCHGLQKLIGWPVGPTVPVGDWPFYYAGWIEAVTGGLVALGLFTRVAALVASGEMAYAYFTQHFPHGFWPIVNQGELAVLYCFAFLLLAFIGGGVYALDARRRTGARWGGARAGAPWRRGRGRRLDDTRTTAADAGRGAPLRRWWRNRRLGRR
;
A
#
# COMPACT_ATOMS: atom_id res chain seq x y z
N MET A 1 -14.22 7.78 25.25
CA MET A 1 -14.00 7.67 23.80
C MET A 1 -13.48 6.27 23.52
N THR A 2 -14.31 5.36 23.00
CA THR A 2 -13.99 3.93 22.85
C THR A 2 -13.02 3.72 21.67
N THR A 3 -12.00 2.87 21.82
CA THR A 3 -10.97 2.57 20.79
C THR A 3 -11.54 2.32 19.39
N ARG A 4 -12.71 1.66 19.31
CA ARG A 4 -13.47 1.44 18.06
C ARG A 4 -13.81 2.70 17.25
N ASN A 5 -14.03 3.84 17.91
CA ASN A 5 -14.31 5.10 17.22
C ASN A 5 -13.04 5.70 16.59
N ILE A 6 -11.86 5.43 17.16
CA ILE A 6 -10.58 5.90 16.64
C ILE A 6 -10.20 5.06 15.41
N GLU A 7 -10.31 3.73 15.50
CA GLU A 7 -10.08 2.81 14.39
C GLU A 7 -10.96 3.13 13.18
N ALA A 8 -12.26 3.33 13.39
CA ALA A 8 -13.20 3.68 12.31
C ALA A 8 -12.84 4.97 11.57
N ARG A 9 -12.16 5.92 12.24
CA ARG A 9 -11.71 7.18 11.63
C ARG A 9 -10.36 7.06 10.93
N LEU A 10 -9.45 6.22 11.43
CA LEU A 10 -8.08 6.10 10.90
C LEU A 10 -7.95 5.08 9.76
N SER A 11 -8.68 3.97 9.80
CA SER A 11 -8.55 2.87 8.83
C SER A 11 -8.70 3.28 7.36
N PRO A 12 -9.61 4.19 6.98
CA PRO A 12 -9.72 4.63 5.59
C PRO A 12 -8.50 5.41 5.07
N HIS A 13 -7.73 6.03 5.96
CA HIS A 13 -6.60 6.90 5.60
C HIS A 13 -5.26 6.16 5.53
N SER A 14 -5.19 4.90 5.99
CA SER A 14 -3.94 4.12 6.00
C SER A 14 -3.19 4.10 4.66
N PRO A 15 -3.85 3.96 3.48
CA PRO A 15 -3.13 3.95 2.20
C PRO A 15 -2.51 5.31 1.82
N VAL A 16 -3.16 6.41 2.21
CA VAL A 16 -2.65 7.77 2.00
C VAL A 16 -1.46 8.03 2.91
N VAL A 17 -1.58 7.69 4.19
CA VAL A 17 -0.50 7.83 5.17
C VAL A 17 0.73 7.02 4.79
N LEU A 18 0.55 5.78 4.29
CA LEU A 18 1.66 4.97 3.76
C LEU A 18 2.37 5.64 2.58
N THR A 19 1.62 6.33 1.72
CA THR A 19 2.21 7.07 0.59
C THR A 19 3.02 8.26 1.07
N VAL A 20 2.49 9.02 2.03
CA VAL A 20 3.20 10.15 2.65
C VAL A 20 4.47 9.66 3.34
N PHE A 21 4.37 8.60 4.14
CA PHE A 21 5.52 7.98 4.80
C PHE A 21 6.60 7.58 3.80
N ARG A 22 6.23 6.88 2.72
CA ARG A 22 7.15 6.51 1.64
C ARG A 22 7.87 7.71 1.03
N VAL A 23 7.12 8.77 0.70
CA VAL A 23 7.67 9.98 0.10
C VAL A 23 8.63 10.67 1.06
N VAL A 24 8.24 10.85 2.32
CA VAL A 24 9.09 11.50 3.34
C VAL A 24 10.37 10.70 3.58
N VAL A 25 10.28 9.39 3.83
CA VAL A 25 11.46 8.55 4.07
C VAL A 25 12.39 8.54 2.86
N GLY A 26 11.83 8.39 1.65
CA GLY A 26 12.61 8.42 0.42
C GLY A 26 13.30 9.77 0.16
N LEU A 27 12.62 10.88 0.43
CA LEU A 27 13.19 12.22 0.27
C LEU A 27 14.30 12.52 1.29
N LEU A 28 14.12 12.13 2.56
CA LEU A 28 15.16 12.32 3.58
C LEU A 28 16.41 11.49 3.24
N PHE A 29 16.22 10.28 2.74
CA PHE A 29 17.32 9.44 2.28
C PHE A 29 18.01 10.00 1.03
N LEU A 30 17.24 10.55 0.08
CA LEU A 30 17.76 11.28 -1.06
C LEU A 30 18.62 12.47 -0.62
N CYS A 31 18.19 13.22 0.40
CA CYS A 31 18.99 14.31 0.97
C CYS A 31 20.33 13.81 1.54
N HIS A 32 20.38 12.65 2.20
CA HIS A 32 21.65 12.07 2.65
C HIS A 32 22.60 11.77 1.48
N GLY A 33 22.07 11.22 0.39
CA GLY A 33 22.86 10.93 -0.81
C GLY A 33 23.36 12.20 -1.50
N LEU A 34 22.48 13.19 -1.69
CA LEU A 34 22.82 14.47 -2.28
C LEU A 34 23.82 15.25 -1.42
N GLN A 35 23.74 15.14 -0.10
CA GLN A 35 24.72 15.75 0.78
C GLN A 35 26.11 15.17 0.49
N LYS A 36 26.21 13.84 0.44
CA LYS A 36 27.49 13.16 0.20
C LYS A 36 28.06 13.47 -1.18
N LEU A 37 27.21 13.56 -2.21
CA LEU A 37 27.67 13.74 -3.59
C LEU A 37 27.92 15.20 -3.98
N ILE A 38 27.03 16.12 -3.58
CA ILE A 38 27.03 17.52 -4.05
C ILE A 38 26.87 18.55 -2.92
N GLY A 39 26.82 18.13 -1.66
CA GLY A 39 26.76 19.04 -0.50
C GLY A 39 25.39 19.67 -0.24
N TRP A 40 24.33 19.19 -0.91
CA TRP A 40 22.96 19.69 -0.74
C TRP A 40 22.14 18.77 0.17
N PRO A 41 21.28 19.27 1.08
CA PRO A 41 20.96 20.68 1.33
C PRO A 41 21.99 21.43 2.17
N VAL A 42 22.84 20.73 2.91
CA VAL A 42 23.91 21.30 3.75
C VAL A 42 24.92 20.22 4.11
N GLY A 43 26.21 20.49 3.92
CA GLY A 43 27.30 19.65 4.41
C GLY A 43 28.47 19.56 3.43
N PRO A 44 29.62 19.02 3.88
CA PRO A 44 30.74 18.76 2.98
C PRO A 44 30.41 17.60 2.03
N THR A 45 30.90 17.69 0.80
CA THR A 45 30.91 16.56 -0.14
C THR A 45 31.95 15.54 0.27
N VAL A 46 31.65 14.27 0.03
CA VAL A 46 32.59 13.16 0.19
C VAL A 46 33.54 13.12 -1.01
N PRO A 47 34.85 12.94 -0.80
CA PRO A 47 35.81 12.77 -1.90
C PRO A 47 35.43 11.61 -2.82
N VAL A 48 35.69 11.77 -4.12
CA VAL A 48 35.40 10.73 -5.11
C VAL A 48 36.17 9.45 -4.81
N GLY A 49 35.46 8.33 -4.74
CA GLY A 49 36.05 7.00 -4.48
C GLY A 49 36.28 6.67 -3.02
N ASP A 50 35.91 7.57 -2.09
CA ASP A 50 36.09 7.32 -0.66
C ASP A 50 35.15 6.20 -0.15
N TRP A 51 35.73 5.17 0.46
CA TRP A 51 34.99 4.01 0.93
C TRP A 51 34.67 4.14 2.42
N PRO A 52 33.41 3.91 2.86
CA PRO A 52 32.23 3.52 2.08
C PRO A 52 31.38 4.69 1.58
N PHE A 53 31.68 5.91 2.01
CA PHE A 53 30.77 7.05 1.96
C PHE A 53 30.40 7.51 0.54
N TYR A 54 31.33 7.45 -0.41
CA TYR A 54 31.06 7.88 -1.79
C TYR A 54 30.04 6.96 -2.48
N TYR A 55 30.17 5.66 -2.26
CA TYR A 55 29.26 4.64 -2.79
C TYR A 55 27.91 4.67 -2.08
N ALA A 56 27.91 4.87 -0.76
CA ALA A 56 26.69 5.11 0.00
C ALA A 56 25.91 6.29 -0.57
N GLY A 57 26.58 7.40 -0.90
CA GLY A 57 25.93 8.58 -1.49
C GLY A 57 25.14 8.28 -2.78
N TRP A 58 25.71 7.47 -3.68
CA TRP A 58 25.01 7.04 -4.89
C TRP A 58 23.83 6.11 -4.61
N ILE A 59 24.01 5.14 -3.70
CA ILE A 59 22.94 4.22 -3.32
C ILE A 59 21.78 4.99 -2.69
N GLU A 60 22.08 5.89 -1.75
CA GLU A 60 21.10 6.73 -1.07
C GLU A 60 20.34 7.62 -2.05
N ALA A 61 21.04 8.28 -2.98
CA ALA A 61 20.42 9.17 -3.94
C ALA A 61 19.49 8.41 -4.90
N VAL A 62 19.97 7.30 -5.47
CA VAL A 62 19.18 6.52 -6.45
C VAL A 62 18.00 5.83 -5.76
N THR A 63 18.24 5.10 -4.67
CA THR A 63 17.18 4.36 -3.99
C THR A 63 16.18 5.28 -3.28
N GLY A 64 16.64 6.37 -2.67
CA GLY A 64 15.79 7.39 -2.07
C GLY A 64 14.85 8.03 -3.10
N GLY A 65 15.38 8.41 -4.26
CA GLY A 65 14.59 8.92 -5.38
C GLY A 65 13.58 7.91 -5.92
N LEU A 66 13.99 6.66 -6.15
CA LEU A 66 13.10 5.59 -6.62
C LEU A 66 11.98 5.30 -5.62
N VAL A 67 12.31 5.21 -4.32
CA VAL A 67 11.35 4.99 -3.26
C VAL A 67 10.40 6.18 -3.15
N ALA A 68 10.86 7.43 -3.23
CA ALA A 68 10.02 8.63 -3.17
C ALA A 68 9.09 8.76 -4.38
N LEU A 69 9.54 8.39 -5.58
CA LEU A 69 8.72 8.39 -6.80
C LEU A 69 7.75 7.21 -6.88
N GLY A 70 8.03 6.11 -6.17
CA GLY A 70 7.17 4.94 -6.15
C GLY A 70 7.44 3.99 -7.33
N LEU A 71 8.69 3.95 -7.79
CA LEU A 71 9.19 3.12 -8.88
C LEU A 71 10.08 2.02 -8.32
N PHE A 72 9.81 0.77 -8.69
CA PHE A 72 10.53 -0.41 -8.18
C PHE A 72 10.70 -0.42 -6.65
N THR A 73 9.67 0.07 -5.94
CA THR A 73 9.75 0.40 -4.51
C THR A 73 10.29 -0.73 -3.65
N ARG A 74 9.89 -1.96 -3.95
CA ARG A 74 10.33 -3.14 -3.19
C ARG A 74 11.82 -3.40 -3.32
N VAL A 75 12.34 -3.34 -4.54
CA VAL A 75 13.76 -3.61 -4.81
C VAL A 75 14.61 -2.47 -4.28
N ALA A 76 14.22 -1.22 -4.57
CA ALA A 76 14.94 -0.04 -4.08
C ALA A 76 14.98 0.01 -2.55
N ALA A 77 13.86 -0.29 -1.88
CA ALA A 77 13.82 -0.33 -0.42
C ALA A 77 14.63 -1.50 0.17
N LEU A 78 14.68 -2.67 -0.47
CA LEU A 78 15.53 -3.77 0.00
C LEU A 78 17.01 -3.39 -0.06
N VAL A 79 17.44 -2.72 -1.14
CA VAL A 79 18.82 -2.24 -1.29
C VAL A 79 19.15 -1.17 -0.25
N ALA A 80 18.27 -0.17 -0.08
CA ALA A 80 18.45 0.88 0.94
C ALA A 80 18.50 0.30 2.36
N SER A 81 17.67 -0.71 2.66
CA SER A 81 17.69 -1.40 3.95
C SER A 81 19.03 -2.11 4.18
N GLY A 82 19.55 -2.82 3.18
CA GLY A 82 20.83 -3.51 3.27
C GLY A 82 22.03 -2.56 3.43
N GLU A 83 22.03 -1.42 2.73
CA GLU A 83 23.09 -0.42 2.84
C GLU A 83 23.11 0.23 4.22
N MET A 84 21.96 0.55 4.81
CA MET A 84 21.87 1.04 6.19
C MET A 84 22.25 -0.02 7.23
N ALA A 85 21.94 -1.30 6.98
CA ALA A 85 22.42 -2.39 7.82
C ALA A 85 23.95 -2.48 7.79
N TYR A 86 24.56 -2.42 6.61
CA TYR A 86 26.01 -2.38 6.45
C TYR A 86 26.63 -1.16 7.16
N ALA A 87 26.04 0.02 7.00
CA ALA A 87 26.47 1.24 7.67
C ALA A 87 26.39 1.13 9.19
N TYR A 88 25.36 0.48 9.74
CA TYR A 88 25.27 0.25 11.18
C TYR A 88 26.43 -0.63 11.67
N PHE A 89 26.64 -1.80 11.08
CA PHE A 89 27.67 -2.74 11.55
C PHE A 89 29.10 -2.25 11.33
N THR A 90 29.36 -1.45 10.29
CA THR A 90 30.71 -0.99 9.98
C THR A 90 31.04 0.39 10.54
N GLN A 91 30.08 1.32 10.57
CA GLN A 91 30.34 2.70 10.98
C GLN A 91 29.86 3.01 12.40
N HIS A 92 28.85 2.29 12.93
CA HIS A 92 28.25 2.63 14.23
C HIS A 92 28.56 1.60 15.31
N PHE A 93 28.37 0.31 15.03
CA PHE A 93 28.61 -0.77 15.98
C PHE A 93 30.01 -0.76 16.64
N PRO A 94 31.11 -0.42 15.93
CA PRO A 94 32.44 -0.34 16.57
C PRO A 94 32.54 0.73 17.67
N HIS A 95 31.66 1.74 17.67
CA HIS A 95 31.66 2.83 18.64
C HIS A 95 30.78 2.54 19.87
N GLY A 96 30.12 1.38 19.93
CA GLY A 96 29.32 0.95 21.07
C GLY A 96 28.16 0.04 20.66
N PHE A 97 27.66 -0.76 21.60
CA PHE A 97 26.56 -1.69 21.32
C PHE A 97 25.21 -0.99 21.17
N TRP A 98 24.93 -0.01 22.03
CA TRP A 98 23.63 0.66 22.05
C TRP A 98 23.56 1.76 20.96
N PRO A 99 22.55 1.75 20.08
CA PRO A 99 22.37 2.76 19.04
C PRO A 99 22.44 4.21 19.54
N ILE A 100 21.87 4.46 20.72
CA ILE A 100 21.86 5.78 21.35
C ILE A 100 23.27 6.26 21.76
N VAL A 101 24.18 5.33 22.05
CA VAL A 101 25.57 5.64 22.43
C VAL A 101 26.42 5.83 21.17
N ASN A 102 26.19 5.02 20.13
CA ASN A 102 27.00 5.00 18.93
C ASN A 102 26.46 5.88 17.78
N GLN A 103 25.41 6.67 18.04
CA GLN A 103 24.72 7.53 17.06
C GLN A 103 24.11 6.78 15.85
N GLY A 104 23.94 5.46 15.96
CA GLY A 104 23.43 4.58 14.90
C GLY A 104 21.90 4.47 14.85
N GLU A 105 21.19 5.25 15.65
CA GLU A 105 19.72 5.22 15.70
C GLU A 105 19.10 5.47 14.32
N LEU A 106 19.62 6.44 13.56
CA LEU A 106 19.14 6.72 12.20
C LEU A 106 19.40 5.57 11.23
N ALA A 107 20.57 4.93 11.31
CA ALA A 107 20.90 3.78 10.47
C ALA A 107 19.92 2.62 10.72
N VAL A 108 19.62 2.32 12.00
CA VAL A 108 18.65 1.29 12.37
C VAL A 108 17.23 1.69 11.92
N LEU A 109 16.82 2.93 12.15
CA LEU A 109 15.49 3.41 11.76
C LEU A 109 15.27 3.34 10.25
N TYR A 110 16.22 3.80 9.43
CA TYR A 110 16.12 3.67 7.98
C TYR A 110 16.13 2.22 7.53
N CYS A 111 17.01 1.39 8.12
CA CYS A 111 17.07 -0.03 7.82
C CYS A 111 15.69 -0.71 7.95
N PHE A 112 15.02 -0.52 9.08
CA PHE A 112 13.70 -1.13 9.32
C PHE A 112 12.56 -0.40 8.58
N ALA A 113 12.63 0.91 8.39
CA ALA A 113 11.64 1.66 7.61
C ALA A 113 11.62 1.19 6.15
N PHE A 114 12.79 1.01 5.53
CA PHE A 114 12.90 0.49 4.18
C PHE A 114 12.57 -1.00 4.11
N LEU A 115 12.95 -1.80 5.12
CA LEU A 115 12.54 -3.20 5.19
C LEU A 115 11.00 -3.33 5.18
N LEU A 116 10.31 -2.51 5.98
CA LEU A 116 8.85 -2.44 6.01
C LEU A 116 8.26 -2.08 4.64
N LEU A 117 8.83 -1.06 3.98
CA LEU A 117 8.42 -0.66 2.63
C LEU A 117 8.70 -1.74 1.57
N ALA A 118 9.74 -2.56 1.75
CA ALA A 118 10.03 -3.68 0.86
C ALA A 118 8.92 -4.75 0.91
N PHE A 119 8.37 -5.03 2.11
CA PHE A 119 7.28 -5.99 2.29
C PHE A 119 5.91 -5.42 1.92
N ILE A 120 5.56 -4.24 2.44
CA ILE A 120 4.25 -3.61 2.20
C ILE A 120 4.15 -3.12 0.74
N GLY A 121 5.26 -2.69 0.14
CA GLY A 121 5.31 -2.09 -1.20
C GLY A 121 4.91 -0.61 -1.23
N GLY A 122 4.92 -0.01 -2.42
CA GLY A 122 4.75 1.44 -2.62
C GLY A 122 3.37 2.06 -2.35
N GLY A 123 2.36 1.26 -1.99
CA GLY A 123 0.96 1.70 -1.81
C GLY A 123 0.18 1.88 -3.11
N VAL A 124 -1.13 2.16 -3.00
CA VAL A 124 -2.07 2.32 -4.14
C VAL A 124 -1.68 3.48 -5.08
N TYR A 125 -0.94 4.47 -4.57
CA TYR A 125 -0.50 5.64 -5.32
C TYR A 125 0.94 5.52 -5.87
N ALA A 126 1.61 4.38 -5.71
CA ALA A 126 2.89 4.15 -6.38
C ALA A 126 2.71 4.05 -7.90
N LEU A 127 3.66 4.60 -8.66
CA LEU A 127 3.70 4.48 -10.10
C LEU A 127 3.76 3.00 -10.55
N ASP A 128 4.37 2.12 -9.73
CA ASP A 128 4.34 0.67 -9.91
C ASP A 128 2.91 0.10 -9.95
N ALA A 129 1.97 0.65 -9.18
CA ALA A 129 0.58 0.21 -9.18
C ALA A 129 -0.10 0.50 -10.53
N ARG A 130 0.18 1.66 -11.15
CA ARG A 130 -0.32 2.03 -12.48
C ARG A 130 0.21 1.13 -13.60
N ARG A 131 1.46 0.64 -13.48
CA ARG A 131 2.05 -0.30 -14.45
C ARG A 131 1.35 -1.67 -14.42
N ARG A 132 0.95 -2.15 -13.23
CA ARG A 132 0.21 -3.43 -13.09
C ARG A 132 -1.22 -3.36 -13.61
N THR A 133 -1.89 -2.20 -13.53
CA THR A 133 -3.22 -2.01 -14.12
C THR A 133 -3.17 -1.87 -15.64
N GLY A 134 -2.14 -1.22 -16.21
CA GLY A 134 -1.92 -1.14 -17.66
C GLY A 134 -1.72 -2.51 -18.32
N ALA A 135 -1.01 -3.42 -17.66
CA ALA A 135 -0.79 -4.79 -18.15
C ALA A 135 -2.08 -5.64 -18.19
N ARG A 136 -3.07 -5.33 -17.34
CA ARG A 136 -4.36 -6.03 -17.34
C ARG A 136 -5.36 -5.52 -18.38
N TRP A 137 -5.17 -4.30 -18.90
CA TRP A 137 -6.10 -3.74 -19.89
C TRP A 137 -5.78 -4.15 -21.34
N GLY A 138 -4.57 -4.66 -21.62
CA GLY A 138 -4.19 -5.19 -22.93
C GLY A 138 -4.74 -6.60 -23.25
N GLY A 139 -5.18 -7.36 -22.24
CA GLY A 139 -5.70 -8.72 -22.41
C GLY A 139 -7.23 -8.85 -22.38
N ALA A 140 -7.96 -7.79 -22.02
CA ALA A 140 -9.40 -7.84 -21.76
C ALA A 140 -10.28 -7.32 -22.93
N ARG A 141 -9.80 -7.40 -24.17
CA ARG A 141 -10.59 -7.04 -25.38
C ARG A 141 -10.80 -8.18 -26.39
N ALA A 142 -10.56 -9.43 -26.01
CA ALA A 142 -10.96 -10.60 -26.81
C ALA A 142 -12.07 -11.38 -26.10
N GLY A 143 -13.30 -10.90 -26.22
CA GLY A 143 -14.47 -11.53 -25.59
C GLY A 143 -15.74 -10.72 -25.74
N ALA A 144 -16.05 -10.30 -26.98
CA ALA A 144 -17.33 -9.70 -27.30
C ALA A 144 -18.49 -10.70 -27.07
N PRO A 145 -19.70 -10.22 -26.75
CA PRO A 145 -20.74 -11.00 -26.09
C PRO A 145 -21.47 -11.94 -27.05
N TRP A 146 -21.61 -13.20 -26.66
CA TRP A 146 -22.45 -14.16 -27.38
C TRP A 146 -23.93 -13.85 -27.11
N ARG A 147 -24.51 -12.97 -27.92
CA ARG A 147 -25.96 -12.74 -28.00
C ARG A 147 -26.49 -13.35 -29.30
N ARG A 148 -26.92 -14.62 -29.25
CA ARG A 148 -27.87 -15.19 -30.23
C ARG A 148 -28.75 -16.24 -29.59
N GLY A 149 -29.96 -15.82 -29.23
CA GLY A 149 -31.09 -16.69 -28.93
C GLY A 149 -32.35 -15.96 -29.40
N ARG A 150 -32.64 -16.07 -30.69
CA ARG A 150 -33.85 -15.55 -31.34
C ARG A 150 -34.94 -16.63 -31.22
N GLY A 151 -36.09 -16.26 -30.68
CA GLY A 151 -37.31 -17.07 -30.63
C GLY A 151 -38.08 -16.73 -29.36
N ARG A 152 -39.35 -16.35 -29.37
CA ARG A 152 -40.39 -16.42 -30.39
C ARG A 152 -41.43 -15.38 -29.96
N ARG A 153 -41.78 -14.46 -30.85
CA ARG A 153 -43.01 -13.66 -30.75
C ARG A 153 -44.15 -14.61 -31.09
N LEU A 154 -45.08 -14.81 -30.17
CA LEU A 154 -46.44 -15.25 -30.49
C LEU A 154 -47.41 -14.33 -29.77
N ASP A 155 -48.45 -14.01 -30.51
CA ASP A 155 -49.30 -12.85 -30.37
C ASP A 155 -50.36 -12.96 -29.27
N ASP A 156 -50.89 -11.79 -28.94
CA ASP A 156 -52.25 -11.50 -28.50
C ASP A 156 -53.21 -12.68 -28.25
N THR A 157 -53.76 -12.72 -27.04
CA THR A 157 -55.22 -12.86 -26.89
C THR A 157 -55.69 -12.30 -25.55
N ARG A 158 -56.53 -11.26 -25.66
CA ARG A 158 -57.42 -10.78 -24.61
C ARG A 158 -58.44 -11.86 -24.25
N THR A 159 -58.60 -12.12 -22.95
CA THR A 159 -59.83 -12.67 -22.35
C THR A 159 -59.90 -12.07 -20.95
N THR A 160 -60.51 -10.89 -20.81
CA THR A 160 -61.82 -10.68 -20.17
C THR A 160 -61.95 -11.24 -18.75
N ALA A 161 -62.00 -10.30 -17.80
CA ALA A 161 -63.00 -10.14 -16.75
C ALA A 161 -63.31 -11.30 -15.77
N ALA A 162 -63.54 -10.86 -14.52
CA ALA A 162 -64.17 -11.54 -13.39
C ALA A 162 -63.27 -12.49 -12.59
N ASP A 163 -62.70 -11.97 -11.50
CA ASP A 163 -63.31 -12.32 -10.21
C ASP A 163 -63.07 -11.21 -9.18
N ALA A 164 -64.17 -10.80 -8.58
CA ALA A 164 -64.26 -9.75 -7.60
C ALA A 164 -64.46 -10.38 -6.22
N GLY A 165 -63.58 -10.04 -5.29
CA GLY A 165 -63.95 -9.92 -3.89
C GLY A 165 -63.84 -11.19 -3.05
N ARG A 166 -62.91 -11.16 -2.08
CA ARG A 166 -63.27 -11.17 -0.64
C ARG A 166 -62.03 -11.03 0.25
N GLY A 167 -62.07 -10.00 1.12
CA GLY A 167 -61.57 -10.08 2.49
C GLY A 167 -60.09 -9.80 2.74
N ALA A 168 -59.77 -8.54 3.05
CA ALA A 168 -58.65 -8.21 3.93
C ALA A 168 -59.13 -8.22 5.41
N PRO A 169 -58.27 -7.88 6.38
CA PRO A 169 -57.39 -8.76 7.16
C PRO A 169 -57.84 -8.82 8.64
N LEU A 170 -57.17 -9.59 9.52
CA LEU A 170 -56.90 -9.30 10.95
C LEU A 170 -56.65 -10.59 11.77
N ARG A 171 -55.50 -10.61 12.46
CA ARG A 171 -55.30 -11.10 13.83
C ARG A 171 -55.65 -12.58 14.13
N ARG A 172 -54.63 -13.43 14.12
CA ARG A 172 -54.45 -14.51 15.12
C ARG A 172 -52.96 -14.62 15.44
N TRP A 173 -52.47 -13.77 16.34
CA TRP A 173 -52.30 -14.12 17.76
C TRP A 173 -51.58 -15.46 17.95
N TRP A 174 -50.25 -15.35 18.04
CA TRP A 174 -49.37 -16.08 18.93
C TRP A 174 -50.10 -17.04 19.90
N ARG A 175 -50.04 -18.35 19.62
CA ARG A 175 -50.24 -19.40 20.62
C ARG A 175 -49.57 -20.70 20.16
N ASN A 176 -48.70 -21.21 21.02
CA ASN A 176 -48.17 -22.58 21.07
C ASN A 176 -47.12 -23.01 20.02
N ARG A 177 -45.86 -22.59 20.26
CA ARG A 177 -44.70 -23.50 20.13
C ARG A 177 -43.87 -23.48 21.40
N ARG A 178 -44.44 -24.02 22.47
CA ARG A 178 -43.69 -24.66 23.56
C ARG A 178 -44.41 -25.96 23.83
N LEU A 179 -43.66 -27.05 23.68
CA LEU A 179 -43.73 -28.34 24.39
C LEU A 179 -43.34 -29.45 23.41
N GLY A 180 -42.14 -29.99 23.61
CA GLY A 180 -41.63 -31.09 22.81
C GLY A 180 -40.25 -31.59 23.25
N ARG A 181 -40.15 -32.10 24.51
CA ARG A 181 -39.25 -33.18 24.97
C ARG A 181 -37.74 -32.81 25.00
N ARG A 182 -36.91 -33.12 26.00
CA ARG A 182 -36.89 -34.07 27.11
C ARG A 182 -36.16 -33.44 28.29
#